data_AF-A0A2N2WBB1-F1
#
_entry.id   AF-A0A2N2WBB1-F1
#
_cell.length_a   1.000
_cell.length_b   1.000
_cell.length_c   1.000
_cell.angle_alpha   90.00
_cell.angle_beta   90.00
_cell.angle_gamma   90.00
#
_symmetry.space_group_name_H-M   'P 1'
#
loop_
_entity.id
_entity.type
_entity.pdbx_description
1 polymer ?
#
loop_
_entity_poly.entity_id
_entity_poly.type
_entity_poly.pdbx_seq_one_letter_code
_entity_poly.pdbx_strand_id
1 'polypeptide(L)'
;MKISRYITVLLLFTGIFTISAQNNWVGIHSDQPSSAQTTLVSTSETGSVISVTINGFNLVPVSTPRGDAFTIAVDGATPLLEKGMPDLPKLATSVIIPDDAQMEVRVVSSEYIDYPFMEVAPSKGNFTRDIDPASVAYEYGRAYTRDEFFPSTQASLREPYILRDYRGQTILINPFAYNPVTKTLRVYYAMTVEISRVGTSTDNILVRDEAPQSIDAEF
;
A
#
# COMPACT_ATOMS: atom_id res chain seq x y z
N MET A 1 -11.68 -35.26 -73.74
CA MET A 1 -12.77 -34.93 -72.79
C MET A 1 -12.82 -35.99 -71.70
N LYS A 2 -12.15 -35.76 -70.55
CA LYS A 2 -12.29 -36.49 -69.28
C LYS A 2 -11.72 -35.58 -68.19
N ILE A 3 -12.59 -35.04 -67.34
CA ILE A 3 -12.24 -34.19 -66.20
C ILE A 3 -12.26 -35.10 -64.97
N SER A 4 -11.15 -35.18 -64.24
CA SER A 4 -11.08 -35.82 -62.93
C SER A 4 -10.57 -34.79 -61.93
N ARG A 5 -11.42 -34.46 -60.94
CA ARG A 5 -11.17 -33.49 -59.87
C ARG A 5 -10.30 -34.15 -58.80
N TYR A 6 -9.15 -33.57 -58.51
CA TYR A 6 -8.41 -33.88 -57.28
C TYR A 6 -8.91 -32.96 -56.16
N ILE A 7 -9.47 -33.57 -55.12
CA ILE A 7 -9.93 -32.91 -53.90
C ILE A 7 -8.70 -32.71 -53.01
N THR A 8 -8.27 -31.46 -52.84
CA THR A 8 -7.23 -31.10 -51.87
C THR A 8 -7.87 -30.95 -50.50
N VAL A 9 -7.59 -31.86 -49.58
CA VAL A 9 -8.01 -31.75 -48.17
C VAL A 9 -7.02 -30.83 -47.46
N LEU A 10 -7.44 -29.60 -47.17
CA LEU A 10 -6.70 -28.63 -46.37
C LEU A 10 -6.97 -28.91 -44.89
N LEU A 11 -5.99 -29.46 -44.19
CA LEU A 11 -6.06 -29.73 -42.75
C LEU A 11 -5.78 -28.42 -42.00
N LEU A 12 -6.85 -27.73 -41.60
CA LEU A 12 -6.79 -26.48 -40.83
C LEU A 12 -6.34 -26.80 -39.39
N PHE A 13 -5.09 -26.50 -39.06
CA PHE A 13 -4.58 -26.61 -37.69
C PHE A 13 -5.06 -25.39 -36.89
N THR A 14 -6.31 -25.44 -36.38
CA THR A 14 -6.82 -24.42 -35.46
C THR A 14 -6.20 -24.63 -34.09
N GLY A 15 -5.05 -23.98 -33.85
CA GLY A 15 -4.51 -23.85 -32.50
C GLY A 15 -5.48 -23.03 -31.66
N ILE A 16 -6.15 -23.68 -30.72
CA ILE A 16 -6.92 -23.01 -29.67
C ILE A 16 -5.89 -22.34 -28.75
N PHE A 17 -5.61 -21.05 -28.99
CA PHE A 17 -4.98 -20.21 -27.98
C PHE A 17 -6.00 -20.01 -26.87
N THR A 18 -5.92 -20.82 -25.82
CA THR A 18 -6.61 -20.53 -24.57
C THR A 18 -5.99 -19.26 -24.00
N ILE A 19 -6.72 -18.14 -24.09
CA ILE A 19 -6.39 -16.91 -23.36
C ILE A 19 -6.54 -17.27 -21.89
N SER A 20 -5.44 -17.61 -21.22
CA SER A 20 -5.42 -17.64 -19.76
C SER A 20 -5.72 -16.23 -19.29
N ALA A 21 -6.75 -16.06 -18.45
CA ALA A 21 -6.94 -14.82 -17.72
C ALA A 21 -5.62 -14.51 -17.01
N GLN A 22 -5.00 -13.37 -17.35
CA GLN A 22 -3.79 -12.94 -16.67
C GLN A 22 -4.14 -12.78 -15.19
N ASN A 23 -3.55 -13.64 -14.36
CA ASN A 23 -3.63 -13.47 -12.93
C ASN A 23 -2.76 -12.26 -12.57
N ASN A 24 -3.41 -11.15 -12.22
CA ASN A 24 -2.76 -9.91 -11.84
C ASN A 24 -2.17 -9.96 -10.41
N TRP A 25 -2.43 -11.04 -9.69
CA TRP A 25 -1.91 -11.28 -8.35
C TRP A 25 -0.43 -11.69 -8.39
N VAL A 26 0.39 -10.94 -7.64
CA VAL A 26 1.78 -11.26 -7.34
C VAL A 26 1.83 -11.79 -5.90
N GLY A 27 1.89 -13.12 -5.79
CA GLY A 27 2.00 -13.82 -4.51
C GLY A 27 3.40 -13.71 -3.91
N ILE A 28 3.47 -13.49 -2.60
CA ILE A 28 4.69 -13.57 -1.79
C ILE A 28 4.63 -14.82 -0.92
N HIS A 29 3.58 -14.94 -0.10
CA HIS A 29 3.31 -16.08 0.78
C HIS A 29 1.93 -16.70 0.54
N SER A 30 1.18 -16.22 -0.45
CA SER A 30 -0.14 -16.73 -0.82
C SER A 30 -0.30 -16.79 -2.33
N ASP A 31 -0.83 -17.91 -2.83
CA ASP A 31 -1.18 -18.09 -4.24
C ASP A 31 -2.53 -17.46 -4.60
N GLN A 32 -3.29 -17.00 -3.60
CA GLN A 32 -4.59 -16.36 -3.78
C GLN A 32 -4.58 -14.92 -3.21
N PRO A 33 -5.37 -14.00 -3.79
CA PRO A 33 -5.53 -12.66 -3.27
C PRO A 33 -5.89 -12.67 -1.78
N SER A 34 -5.17 -11.85 -1.02
CA SER A 34 -5.35 -11.71 0.42
C SER A 34 -5.11 -10.26 0.85
N SER A 35 -5.83 -9.84 1.87
CA SER A 35 -5.72 -8.51 2.45
C SER A 35 -4.41 -8.35 3.21
N ALA A 36 -3.89 -7.13 3.29
CA ALA A 36 -2.84 -6.77 4.21
C ALA A 36 -3.31 -7.02 5.65
N GLN A 37 -2.44 -7.63 6.46
CA GLN A 37 -2.75 -7.93 7.85
C GLN A 37 -1.97 -6.98 8.75
N THR A 38 -2.65 -6.38 9.72
CA THR A 38 -2.05 -5.59 10.79
C THR A 38 -2.53 -6.16 12.12
N THR A 39 -1.61 -6.60 12.96
CA THR A 39 -1.93 -7.24 14.24
C THR A 39 -1.16 -6.61 15.39
N LEU A 40 -1.82 -6.48 16.54
CA LEU A 40 -1.17 -6.07 17.79
C LEU A 40 -0.33 -7.25 18.32
N VAL A 41 0.97 -7.02 18.50
CA VAL A 41 1.89 -8.01 19.06
C VAL A 41 1.97 -7.87 20.58
N SER A 42 2.11 -6.64 21.05
CA SER A 42 2.13 -6.33 22.48
C SER A 42 1.70 -4.89 22.74
N THR A 43 1.23 -4.66 23.96
CA THR A 43 0.89 -3.34 24.48
C THR A 43 1.46 -3.19 25.89
N SER A 44 1.79 -1.97 26.27
CA SER A 44 2.31 -1.58 27.57
C SER A 44 1.82 -0.17 27.91
N GLU A 45 2.05 0.28 29.15
CA GLU A 45 1.69 1.65 29.55
C GLU A 45 2.39 2.74 28.72
N THR A 46 3.53 2.41 28.10
CA THR A 46 4.38 3.37 27.39
C THR A 46 4.36 3.20 25.87
N GLY A 47 3.68 2.20 25.32
CA GLY A 47 3.70 1.96 23.88
C GLY A 47 3.15 0.61 23.44
N SER A 48 3.04 0.45 22.13
CA SER A 48 2.48 -0.72 21.45
C SER A 48 3.40 -1.19 20.32
N VAL A 49 3.45 -2.50 20.10
CA VAL A 49 4.17 -3.13 18.99
C VAL A 49 3.17 -3.77 18.05
N ILE A 50 3.29 -3.45 16.77
CA ILE A 50 2.38 -3.85 15.71
C ILE A 50 3.16 -4.63 14.65
N SER A 51 2.61 -5.76 14.23
CA SER A 51 3.12 -6.54 13.09
C SER A 51 2.28 -6.25 11.86
N VAL A 52 2.93 -6.12 10.71
CA VAL A 52 2.31 -5.98 9.41
C VAL A 52 2.80 -7.07 8.49
N THR A 53 1.86 -7.74 7.81
CA THR A 53 2.14 -8.80 6.84
C THR A 53 1.46 -8.51 5.51
N ILE A 54 2.22 -8.57 4.41
CA ILE A 54 1.74 -8.52 3.03
C ILE A 54 2.01 -9.87 2.37
N ASN A 55 0.95 -10.64 2.13
CA ASN A 55 1.08 -11.97 1.51
C ASN A 55 1.14 -11.92 -0.03
N GLY A 56 0.88 -10.74 -0.61
CA GLY A 56 0.97 -10.45 -2.03
C GLY A 56 0.22 -9.15 -2.38
N PHE A 57 0.17 -8.82 -3.67
CA PHE A 57 -0.48 -7.62 -4.16
C PHE A 57 -0.98 -7.81 -5.60
N ASN A 58 -1.90 -6.95 -6.04
CA ASN A 58 -2.40 -6.94 -7.40
C ASN A 58 -1.70 -5.83 -8.21
N LEU A 59 -1.35 -6.16 -9.45
CA LEU A 59 -0.94 -5.21 -10.47
C LEU A 59 -2.14 -4.87 -11.35
N VAL A 60 -2.55 -3.61 -11.34
CA VAL A 60 -3.66 -3.14 -12.17
C VAL A 60 -3.07 -2.42 -13.39
N PRO A 61 -3.18 -2.99 -14.61
CA PRO A 61 -2.61 -2.38 -15.79
C PRO A 61 -3.35 -1.08 -16.14
N VAL A 62 -2.59 -0.04 -16.47
CA VAL A 62 -3.09 1.28 -16.84
C VAL A 62 -2.29 1.86 -18.00
N SER A 63 -2.94 2.61 -18.89
CA SER A 63 -2.27 3.33 -19.96
C SER A 63 -1.91 4.75 -19.52
N THR A 64 -0.65 5.12 -19.69
CA THR A 64 -0.12 6.44 -19.34
C THR A 64 0.49 7.13 -20.58
N PRO A 65 0.81 8.44 -20.53
CA PRO A 65 1.55 9.10 -21.60
C PRO A 65 2.94 8.50 -21.88
N ARG A 66 3.52 7.71 -20.97
CA ARG A 66 4.80 7.00 -21.17
C ARG A 66 4.64 5.56 -21.66
N GLY A 67 3.41 5.11 -21.91
CA GLY A 67 3.08 3.73 -22.28
C GLY A 67 2.38 2.97 -21.16
N ASP A 68 2.43 1.65 -21.23
CA ASP A 68 1.81 0.76 -20.26
C ASP A 68 2.54 0.83 -18.91
N ALA A 69 1.76 0.93 -17.84
CA ALA A 69 2.24 0.97 -16.47
C ALA A 69 1.27 0.21 -15.55
N PHE A 70 1.60 0.13 -14.26
CA PHE A 70 0.77 -0.52 -13.25
C PHE A 70 0.48 0.42 -12.09
N THR A 71 -0.75 0.38 -11.58
CA THR A 71 -1.02 0.76 -10.19
C THR A 71 -0.99 -0.49 -9.31
N ILE A 72 -0.63 -0.33 -8.05
CA ILE A 72 -0.50 -1.43 -7.10
C ILE A 72 -1.71 -1.39 -6.18
N ALA A 73 -2.34 -2.54 -5.96
CA ALA A 73 -3.51 -2.65 -5.10
C ALA A 73 -3.36 -3.81 -4.11
N VAL A 74 -3.63 -3.54 -2.83
CA VAL A 74 -3.73 -4.53 -1.77
C VAL A 74 -4.99 -4.23 -0.98
N ASP A 75 -5.80 -5.25 -0.71
CA ASP A 75 -6.98 -5.05 0.12
C ASP A 75 -6.57 -4.68 1.56
N GLY A 76 -7.32 -3.77 2.18
CA GLY A 76 -6.96 -3.15 3.46
C GLY A 76 -5.94 -1.99 3.37
N ALA A 77 -5.39 -1.70 2.18
CA ALA A 77 -4.51 -0.55 1.95
C ALA A 77 -5.21 0.59 1.17
N THR A 78 -4.68 1.80 1.31
CA THR A 78 -5.19 3.00 0.62
C THR A 78 -4.04 3.72 -0.09
N PRO A 79 -4.27 4.40 -1.22
CA PRO A 79 -3.20 5.11 -1.93
C PRO A 79 -2.61 6.27 -1.12
N LEU A 80 -1.38 6.68 -1.45
CA LEU A 80 -0.76 7.89 -0.89
C LEU A 80 -1.52 9.17 -1.26
N LEU A 81 -2.08 9.23 -2.48
CA LEU A 81 -2.81 10.38 -3.05
C LEU A 81 -1.94 11.63 -3.28
N GLU A 82 -0.65 11.46 -3.49
CA GLU A 82 0.27 12.55 -3.83
C GLU A 82 0.38 12.72 -5.34
N LYS A 83 -0.30 13.73 -5.91
CA LYS A 83 -0.36 13.96 -7.36
C LYS A 83 1.03 13.98 -7.99
N GLY A 84 1.23 13.13 -9.00
CA GLY A 84 2.47 13.02 -9.75
C GLY A 84 3.59 12.21 -9.10
N MET A 85 3.42 11.80 -7.85
CA MET A 85 4.33 10.87 -7.17
C MET A 85 3.93 9.42 -7.49
N PRO A 86 4.82 8.42 -7.37
CA PRO A 86 4.44 7.01 -7.55
C PRO A 86 3.18 6.62 -6.75
N ASP A 87 2.22 5.97 -7.41
CA ASP A 87 0.96 5.57 -6.77
C ASP A 87 1.16 4.28 -5.96
N LEU A 88 1.46 4.47 -4.68
CA LEU A 88 1.80 3.39 -3.75
C LEU A 88 0.73 3.23 -2.66
N PRO A 89 0.38 1.99 -2.27
CA PRO A 89 -0.48 1.74 -1.13
C PRO A 89 0.22 2.02 0.20
N LYS A 90 -0.56 2.51 1.16
CA LYS A 90 -0.22 2.65 2.57
C LYS A 90 -1.29 2.00 3.45
N LEU A 91 -0.87 1.57 4.62
CA LEU A 91 -1.75 1.11 5.70
C LEU A 91 -1.90 2.22 6.73
N ALA A 92 -3.06 2.29 7.35
CA ALA A 92 -3.33 3.19 8.45
C ALA A 92 -3.96 2.39 9.57
N THR A 93 -3.34 2.41 10.74
CA THR A 93 -3.88 1.81 11.95
C THR A 93 -3.97 2.85 13.04
N SER A 94 -5.03 2.79 13.85
CA SER A 94 -5.23 3.70 14.96
C SER A 94 -4.87 2.98 16.24
N VAL A 95 -4.25 3.70 17.17
CA VAL A 95 -3.92 3.20 18.50
C VAL A 95 -4.37 4.20 19.56
N ILE A 96 -4.81 3.70 20.71
CA ILE A 96 -5.01 4.52 21.89
C ILE A 96 -3.64 4.88 22.47
N ILE A 97 -3.46 6.16 22.81
CA ILE A 97 -2.23 6.69 23.39
C ILE A 97 -2.55 7.36 24.74
N PRO A 98 -1.57 7.50 25.64
CA PRO A 98 -1.80 8.20 26.89
C PRO A 98 -2.18 9.68 26.68
N ASP A 99 -2.93 10.20 27.64
CA ASP A 99 -3.61 11.50 27.60
C ASP A 99 -2.71 12.69 27.30
N ASP A 100 -1.48 12.66 27.84
CA ASP A 100 -0.50 13.73 27.75
C ASP A 100 0.77 13.29 27.02
N ALA A 101 0.84 12.05 26.51
CA ALA A 101 2.09 11.52 25.98
C ALA A 101 2.45 12.15 24.64
N GLN A 102 3.73 12.47 24.48
CA GLN A 102 4.35 12.65 23.18
C GLN A 102 4.81 11.30 22.68
N MET A 103 4.28 10.87 21.55
CA MET A 103 4.58 9.57 20.96
C MET A 103 5.56 9.71 19.80
N GLU A 104 6.37 8.68 19.60
CA GLU A 104 7.22 8.47 18.43
C GLU A 104 6.94 7.09 17.83
N VAL A 105 7.16 6.94 16.53
CA VAL A 105 7.07 5.64 15.84
C VAL A 105 8.40 5.29 15.21
N ARG A 106 8.78 4.01 15.30
CA ARG A 106 9.95 3.47 14.62
C ARG A 106 9.67 2.08 14.04
N VAL A 107 10.35 1.77 12.94
CA VAL A 107 10.38 0.40 12.40
C VAL A 107 11.44 -0.39 13.18
N VAL A 108 11.01 -1.42 13.89
CA VAL A 108 11.88 -2.31 14.68
C VAL A 108 12.59 -3.32 13.79
N SER A 109 11.84 -3.90 12.84
CA SER A 109 12.36 -4.86 11.88
C SER A 109 11.54 -4.78 10.59
N SER A 110 12.17 -5.12 9.47
CA SER A 110 11.47 -5.22 8.19
C SER A 110 12.18 -6.20 7.27
N GLU A 111 11.40 -7.02 6.56
CA GLU A 111 11.86 -7.86 5.46
C GLU A 111 11.20 -7.39 4.16
N TYR A 112 11.94 -7.44 3.06
CA TYR A 112 11.47 -6.94 1.78
C TYR A 112 11.93 -7.77 0.58
N ILE A 113 11.18 -7.65 -0.52
CA ILE A 113 11.54 -8.17 -1.84
C ILE A 113 11.58 -7.00 -2.82
N ASP A 114 12.61 -6.98 -3.66
CA ASP A 114 12.73 -6.02 -4.76
C ASP A 114 12.25 -6.66 -6.07
N TYR A 115 11.28 -6.02 -6.71
CA TYR A 115 10.72 -6.37 -8.02
C TYR A 115 11.27 -5.39 -9.07
N PRO A 116 12.27 -5.80 -9.87
CA PRO A 116 12.85 -4.94 -10.89
C PRO A 116 11.96 -4.83 -12.14
N PHE A 117 12.26 -3.85 -12.99
CA PHE A 117 11.60 -3.62 -14.29
C PHE A 117 10.09 -3.32 -14.20
N MET A 118 9.67 -2.71 -13.10
CA MET A 118 8.28 -2.30 -12.86
C MET A 118 8.08 -0.84 -13.27
N GLU A 119 7.11 -0.57 -14.16
CA GLU A 119 6.66 0.79 -14.45
C GLU A 119 5.44 1.10 -13.57
N VAL A 120 5.65 1.83 -12.47
CA VAL A 120 4.55 2.22 -11.57
C VAL A 120 3.98 3.56 -12.03
N ALA A 121 2.66 3.62 -12.22
CA ALA A 121 1.98 4.83 -12.65
C ALA A 121 1.98 5.91 -11.54
N PRO A 122 1.99 7.20 -11.90
CA PRO A 122 1.91 8.26 -10.91
C PRO A 122 0.49 8.35 -10.36
N SER A 123 0.35 8.77 -9.10
CA SER A 123 -0.94 9.04 -8.49
C SER A 123 -1.57 10.25 -9.18
N LYS A 124 -2.87 10.17 -9.46
CA LYS A 124 -3.62 11.32 -9.99
C LYS A 124 -3.97 12.34 -8.89
N GLY A 125 -3.70 12.00 -7.63
CA GLY A 125 -4.02 12.82 -6.47
C GLY A 125 -5.46 12.64 -6.01
N ASN A 126 -5.91 13.56 -5.16
CA ASN A 126 -7.28 13.56 -4.65
C ASN A 126 -8.23 14.29 -5.62
N PHE A 127 -9.45 13.78 -5.76
CA PHE A 127 -10.48 14.36 -6.61
C PHE A 127 -11.73 14.72 -5.81
N THR A 128 -12.42 15.77 -6.26
CA THR A 128 -13.79 16.05 -5.85
C THR A 128 -14.76 15.11 -6.59
N ARG A 129 -15.96 14.90 -6.05
CA ARG A 129 -16.92 13.89 -6.55
C ARG A 129 -17.50 14.21 -7.94
N ASP A 130 -17.34 15.44 -8.42
CA ASP A 130 -17.75 15.91 -9.74
C ASP A 130 -16.74 15.57 -10.85
N ILE A 131 -15.53 15.13 -10.49
CA ILE A 131 -14.48 14.75 -11.44
C ILE A 131 -14.55 13.24 -11.68
N ASP A 132 -14.69 12.84 -12.94
CA ASP A 132 -14.50 11.45 -13.35
C ASP A 132 -13.00 11.10 -13.40
N PRO A 133 -12.50 10.19 -12.54
CA PRO A 133 -11.09 9.80 -12.52
C PRO A 133 -10.58 9.22 -13.85
N ALA A 134 -11.46 8.66 -14.69
CA ALA A 134 -11.08 8.11 -15.99
C ALA A 134 -10.74 9.22 -17.00
N SER A 135 -11.33 10.41 -16.84
CA SER A 135 -11.09 11.57 -17.72
C SER A 135 -9.76 12.28 -17.46
N VAL A 136 -9.17 12.08 -16.28
CA VAL A 136 -7.94 12.76 -15.86
C VAL A 136 -6.72 11.98 -16.35
N ALA A 137 -5.85 12.64 -17.11
CA ALA A 137 -4.59 12.06 -17.58
C ALA A 137 -3.58 11.87 -16.43
N TYR A 138 -2.69 10.88 -16.58
CA TYR A 138 -1.55 10.71 -15.69
C TYR A 138 -0.51 11.81 -15.92
N GLU A 139 -0.04 12.44 -14.85
CA GLU A 139 1.04 13.43 -14.87
C GLU A 139 2.22 12.90 -14.07
N TYR A 140 3.43 12.94 -14.62
CA TYR A 140 4.65 12.46 -13.94
C TYR A 140 5.34 13.62 -13.21
N GLY A 141 5.42 13.51 -11.89
CA GLY A 141 6.08 14.48 -11.02
C GLY A 141 7.60 14.27 -10.90
N ARG A 142 8.24 15.13 -10.09
CA ARG A 142 9.70 15.18 -9.93
C ARG A 142 10.33 13.89 -9.38
N ALA A 143 9.58 13.04 -8.69
CA ALA A 143 10.10 11.77 -8.18
C ALA A 143 10.60 10.86 -9.31
N TYR A 144 9.98 10.93 -10.49
CA TYR A 144 10.32 10.09 -11.63
C TYR A 144 11.65 10.41 -12.32
N THR A 145 12.37 11.42 -11.82
CA THR A 145 13.71 11.78 -12.31
C THR A 145 14.77 11.64 -11.22
N ARG A 146 14.43 11.05 -10.07
CA ARG A 146 15.33 10.90 -8.93
C ARG A 146 15.62 9.42 -8.67
N ASP A 147 16.89 9.11 -8.52
CA ASP A 147 17.36 7.76 -8.19
C ASP A 147 17.29 7.54 -6.67
N GLU A 148 16.08 7.58 -6.15
CA GLU A 148 15.78 7.39 -4.72
C GLU A 148 14.45 6.64 -4.56
N PHE A 149 14.31 5.89 -3.47
CA PHE A 149 13.05 5.24 -3.13
C PHE A 149 12.05 6.25 -2.58
N PHE A 150 10.83 6.21 -3.10
CA PHE A 150 9.68 6.95 -2.60
C PHE A 150 8.58 5.99 -2.12
N PRO A 151 7.90 6.27 -0.99
CA PRO A 151 8.31 7.23 0.03
C PRO A 151 9.60 6.77 0.72
N SER A 152 10.37 7.73 1.25
CA SER A 152 11.60 7.44 2.00
C SER A 152 11.35 6.90 3.41
N THR A 153 10.18 7.21 3.97
CA THR A 153 9.81 6.89 5.35
C THR A 153 8.75 5.80 5.37
N GLN A 154 9.02 4.69 6.08
CA GLN A 154 8.12 3.53 6.08
C GLN A 154 7.11 3.50 7.24
N ALA A 155 7.31 4.30 8.28
CA ALA A 155 6.34 4.49 9.34
C ALA A 155 6.34 5.96 9.78
N SER A 156 5.15 6.52 9.97
CA SER A 156 4.97 7.90 10.46
C SER A 156 3.70 8.02 11.30
N LEU A 157 3.60 9.06 12.11
CA LEU A 157 2.41 9.36 12.91
C LEU A 157 1.65 10.53 12.30
N ARG A 158 0.32 10.46 12.35
CA ARG A 158 -0.54 11.64 12.20
C ARG A 158 -0.67 12.39 13.53
N GLU A 159 -1.27 13.57 13.46
CA GLU A 159 -1.65 14.32 14.66
C GLU A 159 -2.59 13.49 15.56
N PRO A 160 -2.44 13.59 16.89
CA PRO A 160 -3.33 12.92 17.83
C PRO A 160 -4.74 13.53 17.78
N TYR A 161 -5.74 12.68 17.96
CA TYR A 161 -7.16 13.04 17.99
C TYR A 161 -7.82 12.52 19.27
N ILE A 162 -8.95 13.11 19.64
CA ILE A 162 -9.76 12.65 20.77
C ILE A 162 -11.05 12.05 20.21
N LEU A 163 -11.33 10.80 20.57
CA LEU A 163 -12.57 10.12 20.24
C LEU A 163 -13.24 9.68 21.54
N ARG A 164 -14.26 10.45 21.96
CA ARG A 164 -14.90 10.30 23.28
C ARG A 164 -13.87 10.39 24.41
N ASP A 165 -13.71 9.32 25.18
CA ASP A 165 -12.88 9.26 26.38
C ASP A 165 -11.46 8.75 26.11
N TYR A 166 -11.07 8.62 24.83
CA TYR A 166 -9.77 8.13 24.41
C TYR A 166 -9.05 9.13 23.52
N ARG A 167 -7.77 9.33 23.81
CA ARG A 167 -6.83 10.00 22.91
C ARG A 167 -6.22 8.95 22.00
N GLY A 168 -6.43 9.09 20.70
CA GLY A 168 -5.92 8.18 19.68
C GLY A 168 -4.88 8.85 18.78
N GLN A 169 -4.04 8.04 18.15
CA GLN A 169 -3.12 8.52 17.14
C GLN A 169 -3.01 7.50 16.01
N THR A 170 -3.03 7.98 14.76
CA THR A 170 -2.92 7.09 13.59
C THR A 170 -1.46 6.89 13.20
N ILE A 171 -1.07 5.62 13.06
CA ILE A 171 0.19 5.19 12.48
C ILE A 171 -0.05 4.95 10.98
N LEU A 172 0.73 5.63 10.14
CA LEU A 172 0.81 5.37 8.70
C LEU A 172 2.02 4.49 8.41
N ILE A 173 1.77 3.36 7.76
CA ILE A 173 2.80 2.38 7.40
C ILE A 173 2.84 2.28 5.89
N ASN A 174 4.02 2.43 5.28
CA ASN A 174 4.21 2.34 3.84
C ASN A 174 4.95 1.03 3.51
N PRO A 175 4.21 -0.07 3.22
CA PRO A 175 4.85 -1.34 2.89
C PRO A 175 5.38 -1.38 1.45
N PHE A 176 5.13 -0.35 0.64
CA PHE A 176 5.60 -0.24 -0.74
C PHE A 176 6.49 0.98 -0.89
N ALA A 177 7.66 0.79 -1.49
CA ALA A 177 8.55 1.88 -1.90
C ALA A 177 9.01 1.64 -3.35
N TYR A 178 9.12 2.70 -4.13
CA TYR A 178 9.47 2.59 -5.55
C TYR A 178 10.60 3.55 -5.90
N ASN A 179 11.60 3.05 -6.61
CA ASN A 179 12.62 3.86 -7.25
C ASN A 179 12.32 3.94 -8.76
N PRO A 180 11.90 5.11 -9.27
CA PRO A 180 11.53 5.26 -10.68
C PRO A 180 12.68 5.21 -11.68
N VAL A 181 13.91 5.53 -11.27
CA VAL A 181 15.08 5.52 -12.16
C VAL A 181 15.55 4.09 -12.39
N THR A 182 15.66 3.30 -11.33
CA THR A 182 15.99 1.87 -11.45
C THR A 182 14.80 1.00 -11.81
N LYS A 183 13.57 1.55 -11.78
CA LYS A 183 12.30 0.84 -11.99
C LYS A 183 12.15 -0.35 -11.03
N THR A 184 12.52 -0.14 -9.77
CA THR A 184 12.49 -1.17 -8.73
C THR A 184 11.37 -0.87 -7.75
N LEU A 185 10.40 -1.78 -7.64
CA LEU A 185 9.40 -1.77 -6.58
C LEU A 185 9.89 -2.63 -5.42
N ARG A 186 10.12 -2.02 -4.26
CA ARG A 186 10.39 -2.70 -3.00
C ARG A 186 9.09 -2.92 -2.24
N VAL A 187 8.85 -4.16 -1.83
CA VAL A 187 7.70 -4.55 -1.02
C VAL A 187 8.19 -5.09 0.30
N TYR A 188 7.91 -4.36 1.37
CA TYR A 188 8.14 -4.79 2.75
C TYR A 188 7.02 -5.74 3.17
N TYR A 189 7.27 -7.04 3.05
CA TYR A 189 6.24 -8.07 3.23
C TYR A 189 6.04 -8.47 4.69
N ALA A 190 7.00 -8.18 5.55
CA ALA A 190 6.90 -8.34 7.00
C ALA A 190 7.54 -7.12 7.67
N MET A 191 6.80 -6.44 8.54
CA MET A 191 7.29 -5.29 9.30
C MET A 191 6.85 -5.37 10.75
N THR A 192 7.75 -5.01 11.65
CA THR A 192 7.42 -4.76 13.06
C THR A 192 7.59 -3.26 13.32
N VAL A 193 6.51 -2.60 13.74
CA VAL A 193 6.46 -1.17 14.02
C VAL A 193 6.17 -0.98 15.50
N GLU A 194 6.99 -0.17 16.18
CA GLU A 194 6.76 0.21 17.57
C GLU A 194 6.36 1.68 17.64
N ILE A 195 5.33 1.95 18.42
CA ILE A 195 4.97 3.29 18.88
C ILE A 195 5.25 3.38 20.38
N SER A 196 5.96 4.43 20.81
CA SER A 196 6.34 4.58 22.22
C SER A 196 6.33 6.04 22.68
N ARG A 197 6.13 6.24 23.98
CA ARG A 197 6.19 7.55 24.62
C ARG A 197 7.64 8.03 24.70
N VAL A 198 7.90 9.20 24.15
CA VAL A 198 9.21 9.90 24.22
C VAL A 198 9.19 11.14 25.11
N GLY A 199 8.00 11.57 25.56
CA GLY A 199 7.88 12.75 26.41
C GLY A 199 6.43 13.09 26.76
N THR A 200 6.19 14.36 27.04
CA THR A 200 4.86 14.93 27.27
C THR A 200 4.56 15.91 26.14
N SER A 201 3.38 15.77 25.54
CA SER A 201 2.88 16.58 24.44
C SER A 201 1.97 17.68 24.98
N THR A 202 1.89 18.78 24.24
CA THR A 202 0.86 19.82 24.43
C THR A 202 -0.26 19.74 23.38
N ASP A 203 -0.12 18.84 22.41
CA ASP A 203 -0.97 18.79 21.22
C ASP A 203 -2.20 17.91 21.49
N ASN A 204 -3.38 18.52 21.54
CA ASN A 204 -4.65 17.83 21.70
C ASN A 204 -4.65 16.80 22.84
N ILE A 205 -4.15 17.21 24.01
CA ILE A 205 -4.13 16.38 25.22
C ILE A 205 -5.54 16.17 25.75
N LEU A 206 -5.77 15.01 26.40
CA LEU A 206 -7.05 14.68 27.01
C LEU A 206 -6.99 14.95 28.52
N VAL A 207 -7.62 16.02 28.99
CA VAL A 207 -7.69 16.33 30.42
C VAL A 207 -8.94 15.70 31.01
N ARG A 208 -8.77 14.86 32.04
CA ARG A 208 -9.86 14.20 32.77
C ARG A 208 -9.63 14.26 34.27
N ASP A 209 -10.72 14.33 35.02
CA ASP A 209 -10.69 14.33 36.49
C ASP A 209 -10.45 12.92 37.07
N GLU A 210 -10.79 11.86 36.32
CA GLU A 210 -10.61 10.45 36.71
C GLU A 210 -10.10 9.58 35.54
N ALA A 211 -9.16 8.66 35.82
CA ALA A 211 -8.60 7.71 34.85
C ALA A 211 -9.61 6.62 34.43
N PRO A 212 -9.60 6.16 33.17
CA PRO A 212 -10.50 5.10 32.72
C PRO A 212 -10.12 3.77 33.40
N GLN A 213 -11.12 3.02 33.88
CA GLN A 213 -10.91 1.81 34.70
C GLN A 213 -10.33 0.62 33.91
N SER A 214 -10.44 0.62 32.57
CA SER A 214 -9.78 -0.36 31.68
C SER A 214 -9.74 0.14 30.24
N ILE A 215 -8.68 -0.18 29.51
CA ILE A 215 -8.59 -0.02 28.05
C ILE A 215 -8.75 -1.42 27.44
N ASP A 216 -9.74 -1.59 26.56
CA ASP A 216 -10.00 -2.87 25.90
C ASP A 216 -8.91 -3.15 24.85
N ALA A 217 -8.49 -4.41 24.73
CA ALA A 217 -7.35 -4.81 23.90
C ALA A 217 -7.67 -4.82 22.39
N GLU A 218 -8.92 -4.57 22.03
CA GLU A 218 -9.42 -4.53 20.65
C GLU A 218 -9.25 -3.16 19.96
N PHE A 219 -8.67 -2.16 20.65
CA PHE A 219 -8.44 -0.80 20.13
C PHE A 219 -6.97 -0.36 20.13
#